data_AF-A0A8T4CCW9-F1
#
_entry.id   AF-A0A8T4CCW9-F1
#
_cell.length_a   1.000
_cell.length_b   1.000
_cell.length_c   1.000
_cell.angle_alpha   90.00
_cell.angle_beta   90.00
_cell.angle_gamma   90.00
#
_symmetry.space_group_name_H-M   'P 1'
#
loop_
_entity.id
_entity.type
_entity.pdbx_description
1 polymer ?
#
loop_
_entity_poly.entity_id
_entity_poly.type
_entity_poly.pdbx_seq_one_letter_code
_entity_poly.pdbx_strand_id
1 'polypeptide(L)'
;MVAVPLAVPFIIGVLCITGICWHFLRREPRNFILVYVWSVALFVAVLAFEVDDPTDWRWVLVRDAAALAGVVLLGAGWLLYSRREGHLLAVLGWQGLGIYWMLETGNYLYLHPEDPTNVILYTPALALFSVFCIHEWRAYKGGEARRSLKFIAGMTFVASGVYFLFAKVPLFSGGLIWLTALQTSALVNLLGMSTSVGGIAFDPSTGEWLVPVLGSGISIILACTAIEAIVIFLGAFATVEPRENPWQAYKKLTPRMERYQRLSGRERRLRALACTIPPIWVLNLVRNVAIIWLVNYTDVSFEVAHGYLGKGFSFLVLLALAMIVFDLVPEIYDDLLDLYRMGRPRGETGQGSRVKGQGDDEGAGAAENGKGGKGGKKETGKKDGKPRK
;
A
#
# COMPACT_ATOMS: atom_id res chain seq x y z
N MET A 1 18.78 12.27 -28.94
CA MET A 1 19.34 11.53 -27.78
C MET A 1 19.53 12.54 -26.66
N VAL A 2 18.50 12.79 -25.87
CA VAL A 2 18.65 13.56 -24.63
C VAL A 2 18.98 12.51 -23.57
N ALA A 3 20.22 12.47 -23.12
CA ALA A 3 20.55 11.77 -21.89
C ALA A 3 19.75 12.46 -20.78
N VAL A 4 18.62 11.88 -20.37
CA VAL A 4 17.93 12.32 -19.18
C VAL A 4 18.96 12.20 -18.05
N PRO A 5 19.28 13.26 -17.30
CA PRO A 5 20.25 13.15 -16.23
C PRO A 5 19.64 12.28 -15.13
N LEU A 6 19.88 10.97 -15.22
CA LEU A 6 19.54 9.96 -14.21
C LEU A 6 20.08 10.34 -12.83
N ALA A 7 21.04 11.28 -12.76
CA ALA A 7 21.59 11.84 -11.54
C ALA A 7 20.54 12.38 -10.55
N VAL A 8 19.49 13.07 -11.00
CA VAL A 8 18.51 13.67 -10.07
C VAL A 8 17.60 12.60 -9.45
N PRO A 9 16.94 11.71 -10.23
CA PRO A 9 16.22 10.56 -9.70
C PRO A 9 17.12 9.62 -8.88
N PHE A 10 18.39 9.48 -9.28
CA PHE A 10 19.38 8.70 -8.55
C PHE A 10 19.62 9.25 -7.14
N ILE A 11 19.89 10.56 -7.03
CA ILE A 11 20.13 11.23 -5.75
C ILE A 11 18.88 11.15 -4.87
N ILE A 12 17.69 11.43 -5.43
CA ILE A 12 16.43 11.33 -4.69
C ILE A 12 16.20 9.89 -4.21
N GLY A 13 16.47 8.89 -5.05
CA GLY A 13 16.39 7.48 -4.70
C GLY A 13 17.30 7.08 -3.56
N VAL A 14 18.58 7.42 -3.66
CA VAL A 14 19.54 7.13 -2.59
C VAL A 14 19.15 7.86 -1.30
N LEU A 15 18.71 9.12 -1.35
CA LEU A 15 18.26 9.86 -0.17
C LEU A 15 17.00 9.26 0.47
N CYS A 16 16.01 8.86 -0.34
CA CYS A 16 14.80 8.18 0.12
C CYS A 16 15.12 6.81 0.73
N ILE A 17 15.95 6.00 0.07
CA ILE A 17 16.43 4.72 0.58
C ILE A 17 17.15 4.93 1.91
N THR A 18 18.05 5.91 1.98
CA THR A 18 18.76 6.27 3.21
C THR A 18 17.78 6.65 4.32
N GLY A 19 16.86 7.57 4.07
CA GLY A 19 15.93 8.10 5.07
C GLY A 19 14.96 7.05 5.59
N ILE A 20 14.33 6.28 4.70
CA ILE A 20 13.37 5.23 5.05
C ILE A 20 14.09 4.09 5.78
N CYS A 21 15.17 3.56 5.21
CA CYS A 21 15.91 2.48 5.85
C CYS A 21 16.46 2.94 7.21
N TRP A 22 16.95 4.18 7.33
CA TRP A 22 17.46 4.72 8.58
C TRP A 22 16.35 4.82 9.63
N HIS A 23 15.18 5.35 9.26
CA HIS A 23 14.05 5.45 10.19
C HIS A 23 13.68 4.09 10.80
N PHE A 24 13.57 3.05 9.96
CA PHE A 24 13.16 1.72 10.37
C PHE A 24 14.29 0.85 10.97
N LEU A 25 15.55 1.11 10.63
CA LEU A 25 16.67 0.20 10.93
C LEU A 25 17.85 0.84 11.67
N ARG A 26 17.83 2.14 12.01
CA ARG A 26 18.95 2.86 12.69
C ARG A 26 19.47 2.23 13.98
N ARG A 27 18.70 1.32 14.62
CA ARG A 27 19.08 0.66 15.88
C ARG A 27 19.54 -0.80 15.67
N GLU A 28 19.51 -1.31 14.45
CA GLU A 28 20.09 -2.60 14.06
C GLU A 28 21.06 -2.40 12.88
N PRO A 29 22.29 -1.92 13.15
CA PRO A 29 23.21 -1.44 12.12
C PRO A 29 23.54 -2.51 11.07
N ARG A 30 23.58 -3.79 11.45
CA ARG A 30 23.78 -4.90 10.49
C ARG A 30 22.65 -5.00 9.46
N ASN A 31 21.40 -4.89 9.91
CA ASN A 31 20.22 -4.99 9.03
C ASN A 31 20.00 -3.71 8.22
N PHE A 32 20.28 -2.54 8.82
CA PHE A 32 20.33 -1.28 8.08
C PHE A 32 21.36 -1.34 6.95
N ILE A 33 22.60 -1.73 7.24
CA ILE A 33 23.65 -1.81 6.24
C ILE A 33 23.29 -2.83 5.16
N LEU A 34 22.82 -4.03 5.52
CA LEU A 34 22.39 -5.04 4.55
C LEU A 34 21.32 -4.51 3.60
N VAL A 35 20.25 -3.90 4.12
CA VAL A 35 19.14 -3.44 3.28
C VAL A 35 19.46 -2.17 2.52
N TYR A 36 20.20 -1.25 3.13
CA TYR A 36 20.68 -0.06 2.46
C TYR A 36 21.62 -0.43 1.31
N VAL A 37 22.65 -1.23 1.57
CA VAL A 37 23.60 -1.68 0.55
C VAL A 37 22.90 -2.49 -0.52
N TRP A 38 21.99 -3.39 -0.16
CA TRP A 38 21.29 -4.23 -1.13
C TRP A 38 20.30 -3.41 -1.98
N SER A 39 19.54 -2.49 -1.39
CA SER A 39 18.63 -1.61 -2.13
C SER A 39 19.39 -0.63 -3.03
N VAL A 40 20.50 -0.05 -2.55
CA VAL A 40 21.36 0.81 -3.35
C VAL A 40 22.08 0.02 -4.44
N ALA A 41 22.56 -1.18 -4.16
CA ALA A 41 23.21 -2.03 -5.17
C ALA A 41 22.23 -2.48 -6.25
N LEU A 42 21.00 -2.85 -5.88
CA LEU A 42 19.95 -3.18 -6.85
C LEU A 42 19.56 -1.95 -7.67
N PHE A 43 19.40 -0.79 -7.04
CA PHE A 43 19.11 0.47 -7.71
C PHE A 43 20.21 0.87 -8.69
N VAL A 44 21.48 0.81 -8.26
CA VAL A 44 22.65 1.03 -9.12
C VAL A 44 22.70 0.00 -10.23
N ALA A 45 22.46 -1.28 -9.97
CA ALA A 45 22.47 -2.32 -11.00
C ALA A 45 21.39 -2.10 -12.05
N VAL A 46 20.19 -1.69 -11.64
CA VAL A 46 19.09 -1.34 -12.56
C VAL A 46 19.43 -0.11 -13.40
N LEU A 47 20.06 0.91 -12.80
CA LEU A 47 20.45 2.14 -13.51
C LEU A 47 21.72 2.00 -14.36
N ALA A 48 22.62 1.09 -13.98
CA ALA A 48 23.85 0.78 -14.70
C ALA A 48 23.60 -0.17 -15.88
N PHE A 49 22.45 -0.85 -15.91
CA PHE A 49 21.92 -1.37 -17.16
C PHE A 49 21.48 -0.17 -18.00
N GLU A 50 22.37 0.29 -18.88
CA GLU A 50 22.01 1.23 -19.94
C GLU A 50 20.88 0.60 -20.76
N VAL A 51 19.68 1.11 -20.55
CA VAL A 51 18.52 0.75 -21.34
C VAL A 51 18.50 1.71 -22.52
N ASP A 52 18.99 1.24 -23.67
CA ASP A 52 18.95 2.03 -24.92
C ASP A 52 17.51 2.41 -25.32
N ASP A 53 16.55 1.53 -25.00
CA ASP A 53 15.11 1.73 -25.21
C ASP A 53 14.28 0.94 -24.17
N PRO A 54 13.63 1.61 -23.19
CA PRO A 54 12.81 0.94 -22.17
C PRO A 54 11.51 0.35 -22.72
N THR A 55 11.18 0.66 -23.98
CA THR A 55 10.07 0.04 -24.71
C THR A 55 10.44 -1.29 -25.36
N ASP A 56 11.72 -1.71 -25.31
CA ASP A 56 12.13 -3.05 -25.77
C ASP A 56 11.32 -4.12 -25.03
N TRP A 57 10.73 -5.03 -25.81
CA TRP A 57 9.89 -6.12 -25.30
C TRP A 57 10.59 -6.96 -24.23
N ARG A 58 11.92 -7.07 -24.25
CA ARG A 58 12.70 -7.78 -23.23
C ARG A 58 12.57 -7.11 -21.87
N TRP A 59 12.63 -5.79 -21.83
CA TRP A 59 12.48 -5.00 -20.59
C TRP A 59 11.05 -5.04 -20.09
N VAL A 60 10.09 -4.86 -20.99
CA VAL A 60 8.67 -5.01 -20.69
C VAL A 60 8.38 -6.39 -20.10
N LEU A 61 8.95 -7.46 -20.68
CA LEU A 61 8.78 -8.82 -20.20
C LEU A 61 9.38 -9.03 -18.80
N VAL A 62 10.63 -8.60 -18.57
CA VAL A 62 11.29 -8.75 -17.27
C VAL A 62 10.53 -7.98 -16.18
N ARG A 63 10.13 -6.75 -16.47
CA ARG A 63 9.34 -5.92 -15.56
C ARG A 63 8.01 -6.58 -15.23
N ASP A 64 7.24 -6.96 -16.24
CA ASP A 64 5.90 -7.51 -16.04
C ASP A 64 5.96 -8.90 -15.39
N ALA A 65 6.99 -9.70 -15.68
CA ALA A 65 7.27 -10.94 -14.99
C ALA A 65 7.61 -10.72 -13.50
N ALA A 66 8.38 -9.67 -13.16
CA ALA A 66 8.67 -9.32 -11.77
C ALA A 66 7.40 -8.89 -11.01
N ALA A 67 6.51 -8.12 -11.64
CA ALA A 67 5.20 -7.80 -11.08
C ALA A 67 4.35 -9.05 -10.84
N LEU A 68 4.20 -9.89 -11.87
CA LEU A 68 3.38 -11.10 -11.78
C LEU A 68 3.91 -12.06 -10.71
N ALA A 69 5.22 -12.36 -10.74
CA ALA A 69 5.86 -13.20 -9.73
C ALA A 69 5.73 -12.59 -8.33
N GLY A 70 5.95 -11.29 -8.20
CA GLY A 70 5.79 -10.55 -6.95
C GLY A 70 4.40 -10.69 -6.36
N VAL A 71 3.36 -10.42 -7.15
CA VAL A 71 1.95 -10.54 -6.73
C VAL A 71 1.59 -11.99 -6.40
N VAL A 72 1.95 -12.95 -7.25
CA VAL A 72 1.61 -14.38 -7.02
C VAL A 72 2.28 -14.91 -5.76
N LEU A 73 3.57 -14.63 -5.56
CA LEU A 73 4.30 -15.07 -4.37
C LEU A 73 3.80 -14.38 -3.10
N LEU A 74 3.46 -13.08 -3.18
CA LEU A 74 2.88 -12.36 -2.05
C LEU A 74 1.50 -12.92 -1.68
N GLY A 75 0.66 -13.24 -2.68
CA GLY A 75 -0.63 -13.89 -2.48
C GLY A 75 -0.49 -15.30 -1.87
N ALA A 76 0.44 -16.11 -2.38
CA ALA A 76 0.73 -17.42 -1.82
C ALA A 76 1.25 -17.33 -0.38
N GLY A 77 2.14 -16.37 -0.10
CA GLY A 77 2.63 -16.07 1.24
C GLY A 77 1.53 -15.63 2.19
N TRP A 78 0.60 -14.80 1.73
CA TRP A 78 -0.58 -14.37 2.48
C TRP A 78 -1.56 -15.51 2.78
N LEU A 79 -1.81 -16.42 1.84
CA LEU A 79 -2.66 -17.59 2.06
C LEU A 79 -2.04 -18.58 3.04
N LEU A 80 -0.70 -18.70 3.03
CA LEU A 80 0.07 -19.58 3.90
C LEU A 80 0.63 -18.85 5.13
N TYR A 81 0.11 -17.67 5.48
CA TYR A 81 0.72 -16.79 6.49
C TYR A 81 0.77 -17.38 7.90
N SER A 82 -0.06 -18.38 8.20
CA SER A 82 0.00 -19.14 9.46
C SER A 82 1.20 -20.08 9.53
N ARG A 83 1.83 -20.40 8.39
CA ARG A 83 3.00 -21.26 8.28
C ARG A 83 4.26 -20.43 8.16
N ARG A 84 5.39 -20.95 8.65
CA ARG A 84 6.67 -20.25 8.57
C ARG A 84 7.07 -19.99 7.12
N GLU A 85 6.84 -20.95 6.23
CA GLU A 85 7.17 -20.86 4.81
C GLU A 85 6.40 -19.74 4.10
N GLY A 86 5.20 -19.38 4.59
CA GLY A 86 4.42 -18.28 4.05
C GLY A 86 5.17 -16.94 4.12
N HIS A 87 5.94 -16.71 5.19
CA HIS A 87 6.76 -15.53 5.33
C HIS A 87 7.90 -15.48 4.30
N LEU A 88 8.50 -16.62 3.94
CA LEU A 88 9.53 -16.67 2.88
C LEU A 88 8.94 -16.32 1.52
N LEU A 89 7.74 -16.82 1.21
CA LEU A 89 7.02 -16.45 -0.01
C LEU A 89 6.67 -14.96 -0.02
N ALA A 90 6.27 -14.39 1.12
CA ALA A 90 6.02 -12.96 1.26
C ALA A 90 7.29 -12.13 1.02
N VAL A 91 8.45 -12.54 1.54
CA VAL A 91 9.75 -11.90 1.26
C VAL A 91 10.02 -11.85 -0.25
N LEU A 92 9.89 -12.98 -0.94
CA LEU A 92 10.10 -13.03 -2.39
C LEU A 92 9.07 -12.18 -3.14
N GLY A 93 7.82 -12.15 -2.67
CA GLY A 93 6.74 -11.33 -3.23
C GLY A 93 7.02 -9.83 -3.13
N TRP A 94 7.35 -9.34 -1.93
CA TRP A 94 7.80 -7.97 -1.71
C TRP A 94 9.01 -7.61 -2.57
N GLN A 95 9.93 -8.56 -2.74
CA GLN A 95 11.10 -8.33 -3.54
C GLN A 95 10.81 -8.17 -5.03
N GLY A 96 9.94 -9.02 -5.58
CA GLY A 96 9.48 -8.92 -6.96
C GLY A 96 8.77 -7.59 -7.23
N LEU A 97 7.92 -7.14 -6.31
CA LEU A 97 7.27 -5.82 -6.40
C LEU A 97 8.29 -4.66 -6.33
N GLY A 98 9.31 -4.77 -5.48
CA GLY A 98 10.39 -3.78 -5.43
C GLY A 98 11.19 -3.69 -6.72
N ILE A 99 11.51 -4.81 -7.35
CA ILE A 99 12.17 -4.84 -8.65
C ILE A 99 11.26 -4.22 -9.72
N TYR A 100 9.97 -4.62 -9.77
CA TYR A 100 8.99 -4.06 -10.70
C TYR A 100 8.94 -2.53 -10.62
N TRP A 101 8.72 -1.97 -9.43
CA TRP A 101 8.59 -0.52 -9.27
C TRP A 101 9.91 0.21 -9.57
N MET A 102 11.05 -0.46 -9.41
CA MET A 102 12.33 0.13 -9.81
C MET A 102 12.41 0.26 -11.33
N LEU A 103 12.17 -0.84 -12.05
CA LEU A 103 12.14 -0.85 -13.51
C LEU A 103 11.08 0.11 -14.07
N GLU A 104 9.91 0.17 -13.42
CA GLU A 104 8.85 1.09 -13.77
C GLU A 104 9.26 2.56 -13.58
N THR A 105 10.03 2.89 -12.54
CA THR A 105 10.55 4.26 -12.33
C THR A 105 11.42 4.69 -13.51
N GLY A 106 12.29 3.81 -14.02
CA GLY A 106 13.12 4.09 -15.19
C GLY A 106 12.29 4.26 -16.47
N ASN A 107 11.35 3.34 -16.70
CA ASN A 107 10.41 3.42 -17.83
C ASN A 107 9.58 4.71 -17.80
N TYR A 108 9.02 5.05 -16.64
CA TYR A 108 8.16 6.21 -16.47
C TYR A 108 8.93 7.52 -16.68
N LEU A 109 10.17 7.61 -16.17
CA LEU A 109 11.03 8.77 -16.40
C LEU A 109 11.34 9.00 -17.89
N TYR A 110 11.43 7.92 -18.67
CA TYR A 110 11.68 8.00 -20.11
C TYR A 110 10.44 8.41 -20.89
N LEU A 111 9.28 7.81 -20.58
CA LEU A 111 8.02 8.06 -21.30
C LEU A 111 7.33 9.36 -20.88
N HIS A 112 7.53 9.81 -19.64
CA HIS A 112 6.88 10.98 -19.05
C HIS A 112 7.88 11.92 -18.36
N PRO A 113 8.87 12.48 -19.09
CA PRO A 113 9.83 13.42 -18.52
C PRO A 113 9.19 14.68 -17.92
N GLU A 114 7.96 15.01 -18.33
CA GLU A 114 7.14 16.12 -17.85
C GLU A 114 6.42 15.86 -16.52
N ASP A 115 6.36 14.62 -16.01
CA ASP A 115 5.71 14.27 -14.74
C ASP A 115 6.71 13.79 -13.67
N PRO A 116 7.57 14.68 -13.13
CA PRO A 116 8.53 14.34 -12.09
C PRO A 116 7.86 13.91 -10.78
N THR A 117 6.58 14.23 -10.59
CA THR A 117 5.84 13.90 -9.37
C THR A 117 5.73 12.39 -9.19
N ASN A 118 5.35 11.66 -10.25
CA ASN A 118 5.21 10.21 -10.15
C ASN A 118 6.57 9.51 -10.01
N VAL A 119 7.60 10.01 -10.69
CA VAL A 119 8.98 9.51 -10.53
C VAL A 119 9.41 9.60 -9.07
N ILE A 120 9.18 10.74 -8.42
CA ILE A 120 9.51 10.94 -6.99
C ILE A 120 8.71 9.98 -6.10
N LEU A 121 7.45 9.68 -6.43
CA LEU A 121 6.61 8.77 -5.65
C LEU A 121 6.99 7.30 -5.81
N TYR A 122 7.45 6.87 -6.99
CA TYR A 122 7.88 5.48 -7.24
C TYR A 122 9.27 5.19 -6.68
N THR A 123 10.13 6.19 -6.68
CA THR A 123 11.52 6.11 -6.20
C THR A 123 11.69 5.47 -4.80
N PRO A 124 10.93 5.83 -3.75
CA PRO A 124 11.06 5.21 -2.42
C PRO A 124 10.51 3.78 -2.33
N ALA A 125 9.83 3.26 -3.35
CA ALA A 125 9.11 1.99 -3.28
C ALA A 125 10.04 0.81 -2.97
N LEU A 126 11.22 0.75 -3.58
CA LEU A 126 12.19 -0.32 -3.31
C LEU A 126 12.61 -0.34 -1.84
N ALA A 127 12.89 0.82 -1.23
CA ALA A 127 13.24 0.89 0.18
C ALA A 127 12.08 0.43 1.08
N LEU A 128 10.86 0.86 0.75
CA LEU A 128 9.66 0.47 1.48
C LEU A 128 9.45 -1.05 1.44
N PHE A 129 9.53 -1.67 0.27
CA PHE A 129 9.36 -3.12 0.14
C PHE A 129 10.50 -3.90 0.80
N SER A 130 11.75 -3.41 0.71
CA SER A 130 12.87 -4.00 1.43
C SER A 130 12.66 -3.98 2.95
N VAL A 131 12.05 -2.93 3.51
CA VAL A 131 11.67 -2.90 4.93
C VAL A 131 10.68 -4.03 5.25
N PHE A 132 9.66 -4.25 4.42
CA PHE A 132 8.74 -5.37 4.60
C PHE A 132 9.44 -6.73 4.48
N CYS A 133 10.39 -6.91 3.55
CA CYS A 133 11.20 -8.12 3.45
C CYS A 133 11.90 -8.46 4.78
N ILE A 134 12.47 -7.47 5.48
CA ILE A 134 13.14 -7.70 6.77
C ILE A 134 12.12 -8.12 7.83
N HIS A 135 10.98 -7.44 7.90
CA HIS A 135 9.95 -7.77 8.89
C HIS A 135 9.38 -9.17 8.67
N GLU A 136 9.15 -9.57 7.43
CA GLU A 136 8.76 -10.94 7.06
C GLU A 136 9.87 -11.95 7.37
N TRP A 137 11.14 -11.65 7.08
CA TRP A 137 12.26 -12.52 7.43
C TRP A 137 12.40 -12.72 8.95
N ARG A 138 12.16 -11.68 9.74
CA ARG A 138 12.13 -11.78 11.20
C ARG A 138 10.95 -12.60 11.68
N ALA A 139 9.77 -12.44 11.08
CA ALA A 139 8.60 -13.25 11.36
C ALA A 139 8.87 -14.73 11.07
N TYR A 140 9.53 -15.04 9.95
CA TYR A 140 10.02 -16.38 9.61
C TYR A 140 10.94 -16.96 10.68
N LYS A 141 12.00 -16.22 11.06
CA LYS A 141 12.98 -16.67 12.07
C LYS A 141 12.38 -16.83 13.46
N GLY A 142 11.48 -15.92 13.84
CA GLY A 142 10.80 -15.94 15.14
C GLY A 142 9.61 -16.90 15.20
N GLY A 143 9.09 -17.36 14.06
CA GLY A 143 7.82 -18.09 14.00
C GLY A 143 6.63 -17.25 14.48
N GLU A 144 6.68 -15.93 14.32
CA GLU A 144 5.65 -15.00 14.79
C GLU A 144 4.84 -14.44 13.61
N ALA A 145 3.59 -14.91 13.44
CA ALA A 145 2.67 -14.29 12.49
C ALA A 145 2.04 -13.02 13.09
N ARG A 146 2.37 -11.86 12.50
CA ARG A 146 1.77 -10.57 12.88
C ARG A 146 0.57 -10.25 12.01
N ARG A 147 -0.52 -9.89 12.65
CA ARG A 147 -1.76 -9.50 11.96
C ARG A 147 -1.56 -8.33 11.00
N SER A 148 -0.80 -7.31 11.41
CA SER A 148 -0.54 -6.10 10.63
C SER A 148 0.29 -6.38 9.36
N LEU A 149 1.30 -7.26 9.46
CA LEU A 149 2.07 -7.72 8.30
C LEU A 149 1.22 -8.60 7.35
N LYS A 150 0.39 -9.50 7.91
CA LYS A 150 -0.60 -10.26 7.14
C LYS A 150 -1.58 -9.34 6.40
N PHE A 151 -2.06 -8.31 7.09
CA PHE A 151 -2.99 -7.32 6.54
C PHE A 151 -2.38 -6.59 5.34
N ILE A 152 -1.17 -6.04 5.47
CA ILE A 152 -0.53 -5.29 4.38
C ILE A 152 -0.15 -6.20 3.21
N ALA A 153 0.35 -7.42 3.47
CA ALA A 153 0.65 -8.40 2.41
C ALA A 153 -0.61 -8.76 1.62
N GLY A 154 -1.71 -9.04 2.31
CA GLY A 154 -2.99 -9.33 1.68
C GLY A 154 -3.58 -8.13 0.94
N MET A 155 -3.52 -6.95 1.54
CA MET A 155 -4.01 -5.71 0.93
C MET A 155 -3.27 -5.41 -0.37
N THR A 156 -1.94 -5.51 -0.36
CA THR A 156 -1.12 -5.31 -1.55
C THR A 156 -1.37 -6.39 -2.60
N PHE A 157 -1.51 -7.66 -2.21
CA PHE A 157 -1.86 -8.73 -3.15
C PHE A 157 -3.19 -8.44 -3.87
N VAL A 158 -4.24 -8.12 -3.13
CA VAL A 158 -5.57 -7.84 -3.71
C VAL A 158 -5.53 -6.56 -4.56
N ALA A 159 -4.97 -5.47 -4.04
CA ALA A 159 -4.93 -4.20 -4.75
C ALA A 159 -4.10 -4.30 -6.04
N SER A 160 -2.87 -4.83 -5.96
CA SER A 160 -1.99 -4.99 -7.12
C SER A 160 -2.54 -6.03 -8.10
N GLY A 161 -3.10 -7.14 -7.61
CA GLY A 161 -3.69 -8.17 -8.47
C GLY A 161 -4.87 -7.65 -9.29
N VAL A 162 -5.79 -6.91 -8.66
CA VAL A 162 -6.91 -6.29 -9.37
C VAL A 162 -6.42 -5.17 -10.28
N TYR A 163 -5.51 -4.31 -9.81
CA TYR A 163 -4.98 -3.23 -10.63
C TYR A 163 -4.30 -3.73 -11.90
N PHE A 164 -3.38 -4.69 -11.77
CA PHE A 164 -2.67 -5.24 -12.94
C PHE A 164 -3.59 -6.00 -13.88
N LEU A 165 -4.67 -6.61 -13.38
CA LEU A 165 -5.70 -7.19 -14.24
C LEU A 165 -6.29 -6.12 -15.17
N PHE A 166 -6.64 -4.93 -14.64
CA PHE A 166 -7.13 -3.82 -15.46
C PHE A 166 -6.03 -3.20 -16.31
N ALA A 167 -4.82 -3.04 -15.80
CA ALA A 167 -3.73 -2.37 -16.50
C ALA A 167 -3.15 -3.20 -17.66
N LYS A 168 -3.16 -4.54 -17.54
CA LYS A 168 -2.47 -5.44 -18.50
C LYS A 168 -3.40 -6.17 -19.45
N VAL A 169 -4.71 -6.20 -19.19
CA VAL A 169 -5.69 -6.86 -20.08
C VAL A 169 -6.45 -5.78 -20.87
N PRO A 170 -6.23 -5.66 -22.20
CA PRO A 170 -6.84 -4.61 -23.04
C PRO A 170 -8.37 -4.54 -22.94
N LEU A 171 -9.02 -5.68 -22.76
CA LEU A 171 -10.48 -5.74 -22.59
C LEU A 171 -10.95 -4.98 -21.34
N PHE A 172 -10.23 -5.11 -20.22
CA PHE A 172 -10.58 -4.47 -18.96
C PHE A 172 -10.14 -3.00 -18.93
N SER A 173 -8.94 -2.68 -19.41
CA SER A 173 -8.49 -1.28 -19.52
C SER A 173 -9.41 -0.49 -20.45
N GLY A 174 -9.54 -0.93 -21.71
CA GLY A 174 -10.31 -0.23 -22.73
C GLY A 174 -11.78 -0.07 -22.35
N GLY A 175 -12.40 -1.11 -21.78
CA GLY A 175 -13.79 -1.04 -21.33
C GLY A 175 -14.00 -0.03 -20.20
N LEU A 176 -13.12 -0.01 -19.20
CA LEU A 176 -13.24 0.91 -18.07
C LEU A 176 -12.97 2.37 -18.48
N ILE A 177 -11.95 2.58 -19.33
CA ILE A 177 -11.62 3.89 -19.88
C ILE A 177 -12.78 4.42 -20.73
N TRP A 178 -13.34 3.58 -21.60
CA TRP A 178 -14.48 3.96 -22.43
C TRP A 178 -15.73 4.30 -21.61
N LEU A 179 -16.06 3.50 -20.59
CA LEU A 179 -17.17 3.80 -19.68
C LEU A 179 -16.98 5.15 -18.97
N THR A 180 -15.75 5.41 -18.52
CA THR A 180 -15.40 6.68 -17.87
C THR A 180 -15.51 7.85 -18.85
N ALA A 181 -15.02 7.69 -20.08
CA ALA A 181 -15.14 8.70 -21.13
C ALA A 181 -16.59 8.99 -21.49
N LEU A 182 -17.44 7.96 -21.56
CA LEU A 182 -18.87 8.08 -21.79
C LEU A 182 -19.56 8.92 -20.71
N GLN A 183 -19.34 8.58 -19.44
CA GLN A 183 -19.95 9.32 -18.33
C GLN A 183 -19.40 10.74 -18.24
N THR A 184 -18.09 10.93 -18.48
CA THR A 184 -17.46 12.25 -18.49
C THR A 184 -18.04 13.12 -19.61
N SER A 185 -18.12 12.62 -20.85
CA SER A 185 -18.68 13.35 -21.99
C SER A 185 -20.15 13.71 -21.74
N ALA A 186 -20.95 12.79 -21.19
CA ALA A 186 -22.33 13.07 -20.82
C ALA A 186 -22.45 14.23 -19.81
N LEU A 187 -21.66 14.20 -18.73
CA LEU A 187 -21.67 15.26 -17.71
C LEU A 187 -21.17 16.60 -18.24
N VAL A 188 -20.13 16.57 -19.08
CA VAL A 188 -19.59 17.77 -19.73
C VAL A 188 -20.62 18.39 -20.69
N ASN A 189 -21.38 17.57 -21.42
CA ASN A 189 -22.45 18.06 -22.29
C ASN A 189 -23.59 18.73 -21.51
N LEU A 190 -23.87 18.28 -20.28
CA LEU A 190 -24.82 18.96 -19.39
C LEU A 190 -24.35 20.38 -19.00
N LEU A 191 -23.05 20.65 -19.08
CA LEU A 191 -22.48 22.00 -18.86
C LEU A 191 -22.49 22.88 -20.12
N GLY A 192 -23.11 22.42 -21.21
CA GLY A 192 -23.27 23.17 -22.46
C GLY A 192 -22.16 22.97 -23.49
N MET A 193 -21.22 22.04 -23.24
CA MET A 193 -20.22 21.65 -24.23
C MET A 193 -20.79 20.68 -25.27
N SER A 194 -20.22 20.66 -26.48
CA SER A 194 -20.61 19.72 -27.55
C SER A 194 -19.54 18.65 -27.73
N THR A 195 -19.50 17.68 -26.82
CA THR A 195 -18.54 16.57 -26.84
C THR A 195 -19.17 15.24 -27.24
N SER A 196 -18.34 14.33 -27.75
CA SER A 196 -18.72 12.94 -27.99
C SER A 196 -17.58 11.99 -27.63
N VAL A 197 -17.87 10.70 -27.52
CA VAL A 197 -16.89 9.67 -27.13
C VAL A 197 -16.27 9.07 -28.38
N GLY A 198 -14.94 9.05 -28.46
CA GLY A 198 -14.22 8.38 -29.53
C GLY A 198 -14.08 6.86 -29.32
N GLY A 199 -13.32 6.23 -30.22
CA GLY A 199 -12.96 4.81 -30.10
C GLY A 199 -11.85 4.56 -29.08
N ILE A 200 -11.71 3.32 -28.65
CA ILE A 200 -10.56 2.86 -27.87
C ILE A 200 -9.33 2.84 -28.80
N ALA A 201 -8.28 3.53 -28.41
CA ALA A 201 -7.01 3.59 -29.12
C ALA A 201 -5.85 3.22 -28.19
N PHE A 202 -4.76 2.74 -28.78
CA PHE A 202 -3.49 2.54 -28.10
C PHE A 202 -2.51 3.58 -28.62
N ASP A 203 -1.85 4.29 -27.71
CA ASP A 203 -0.81 5.26 -28.04
C ASP A 203 0.57 4.62 -27.81
N PRO A 204 1.33 4.30 -28.87
CA PRO A 204 2.66 3.71 -28.74
C PRO A 204 3.68 4.62 -28.08
N SER A 205 3.47 5.93 -28.07
CA SER A 205 4.43 6.90 -27.50
C SER A 205 4.40 6.94 -25.98
N THR A 206 3.22 6.69 -25.40
CA THR A 206 2.99 6.63 -23.95
C THR A 206 2.85 5.19 -23.45
N GLY A 207 2.61 4.23 -24.34
CA GLY A 207 2.35 2.83 -23.99
C GLY A 207 0.99 2.61 -23.32
N GLU A 208 0.07 3.56 -23.46
CA GLU A 208 -1.21 3.57 -22.78
C GLU A 208 -2.40 3.36 -23.72
N TRP A 209 -3.45 2.74 -23.17
CA TRP A 209 -4.76 2.76 -23.79
C TRP A 209 -5.47 4.07 -23.46
N LEU A 210 -6.17 4.64 -24.44
CA LEU A 210 -6.88 5.89 -24.28
C LEU A 210 -8.21 5.91 -25.05
N VAL A 211 -9.12 6.78 -24.62
CA VAL A 211 -10.34 7.11 -25.35
C VAL A 211 -10.47 8.63 -25.43
N PRO A 212 -10.46 9.23 -26.64
CA PRO A 212 -10.58 10.66 -26.79
C PRO A 212 -12.01 11.13 -26.51
N VAL A 213 -12.14 12.23 -25.77
CA VAL A 213 -13.40 12.99 -25.67
C VAL A 213 -13.38 14.02 -26.80
N LEU A 214 -14.02 13.67 -27.91
CA LEU A 214 -14.05 14.51 -29.11
C LEU A 214 -14.71 15.86 -28.79
N GLY A 215 -14.12 16.94 -29.29
CA GLY A 215 -14.57 18.31 -29.01
C GLY A 215 -13.99 18.95 -27.75
N SER A 216 -13.20 18.23 -26.94
CA SER A 216 -12.50 18.82 -25.78
C SER A 216 -10.98 18.82 -25.87
N GLY A 217 -10.40 18.12 -26.85
CA GLY A 217 -8.94 17.94 -26.97
C GLY A 217 -8.30 17.06 -25.89
N ILE A 218 -9.09 16.40 -25.03
CA ILE A 218 -8.61 15.60 -23.91
C ILE A 218 -8.99 14.13 -24.09
N SER A 219 -8.05 13.25 -23.77
CA SER A 219 -8.26 11.80 -23.74
C SER A 219 -8.32 11.27 -22.31
N ILE A 220 -9.20 10.30 -22.08
CA ILE A 220 -9.25 9.55 -20.83
C ILE A 220 -8.30 8.36 -20.95
N ILE A 221 -7.48 8.16 -19.94
CA ILE A 221 -6.57 7.01 -19.76
C ILE A 221 -6.95 6.23 -18.49
N LEU A 222 -6.29 5.11 -18.21
CA LEU A 222 -6.63 4.27 -17.05
C LEU A 222 -6.54 5.03 -15.72
N ALA A 223 -5.53 5.89 -15.55
CA ALA A 223 -5.35 6.73 -14.36
C ALA A 223 -6.52 7.71 -14.11
N CYS A 224 -7.35 7.97 -15.13
CA CYS A 224 -8.53 8.85 -15.04
C CYS A 224 -9.83 8.11 -14.66
N THR A 225 -9.79 6.82 -14.33
CA THR A 225 -10.99 5.96 -14.13
C THR A 225 -11.36 5.70 -12.66
N ALA A 226 -10.62 6.27 -11.70
CA ALA A 226 -10.74 6.00 -10.27
C ALA A 226 -10.28 4.60 -9.79
N ILE A 227 -9.87 3.71 -10.70
CA ILE A 227 -9.53 2.32 -10.36
C ILE A 227 -8.45 2.23 -9.27
N GLU A 228 -7.42 3.07 -9.33
CA GLU A 228 -6.30 3.10 -8.38
C GLU A 228 -6.77 3.27 -6.93
N ALA A 229 -7.68 4.22 -6.69
CA ALA A 229 -8.23 4.46 -5.37
C ALA A 229 -9.19 3.33 -4.94
N ILE A 230 -10.03 2.85 -5.86
CA ILE A 230 -11.01 1.78 -5.57
C ILE A 230 -10.30 0.51 -5.12
N VAL A 231 -9.26 0.07 -5.83
CA VAL A 231 -8.56 -1.19 -5.52
C VAL A 231 -7.80 -1.15 -4.19
N ILE A 232 -7.30 0.02 -3.78
CA ILE A 232 -6.66 0.20 -2.47
C ILE A 232 -7.68 -0.05 -1.35
N PHE A 233 -8.85 0.60 -1.41
CA PHE A 233 -9.91 0.40 -0.41
C PHE A 233 -10.48 -1.02 -0.47
N LEU A 234 -10.69 -1.56 -1.67
CA LEU A 234 -11.15 -2.94 -1.86
C LEU A 234 -10.18 -3.93 -1.21
N GLY A 235 -8.87 -3.77 -1.44
CA GLY A 235 -7.83 -4.58 -0.82
C GLY A 235 -7.88 -4.51 0.70
N ALA A 236 -7.96 -3.32 1.27
CA ALA A 236 -8.04 -3.14 2.72
C ALA A 236 -9.28 -3.84 3.33
N PHE A 237 -10.45 -3.69 2.71
CA PHE A 237 -11.68 -4.30 3.22
C PHE A 237 -11.74 -5.82 3.03
N ALA A 238 -11.09 -6.33 1.99
CA ALA A 238 -10.99 -7.76 1.73
C ALA A 238 -10.10 -8.46 2.75
N THR A 239 -9.05 -7.80 3.25
CA THR A 239 -8.00 -8.45 4.04
C THR A 239 -8.00 -8.07 5.51
N VAL A 240 -8.69 -7.00 5.92
CA VAL A 240 -8.82 -6.63 7.32
C VAL A 240 -9.47 -7.76 8.12
N GLU A 241 -8.90 -8.11 9.26
CA GLU A 241 -9.48 -9.11 10.16
C GLU A 241 -10.48 -8.44 11.13
N PRO A 242 -11.71 -8.97 11.28
CA PRO A 242 -12.70 -8.34 12.12
C PRO A 242 -12.32 -8.50 13.59
N ARG A 243 -12.57 -7.48 14.41
CA ARG A 243 -12.40 -7.56 15.86
C ARG A 243 -13.77 -7.47 16.55
N GLU A 244 -13.93 -8.19 17.66
CA GLU A 244 -15.17 -8.20 18.45
C GLU A 244 -15.52 -6.80 18.97
N ASN A 245 -14.57 -6.12 19.62
CA ASN A 245 -14.70 -4.72 20.02
C ASN A 245 -13.48 -3.90 19.53
N PRO A 246 -13.56 -3.32 18.32
CA PRO A 246 -12.48 -2.54 17.74
C PRO A 246 -12.20 -1.24 18.50
N TRP A 247 -13.20 -0.68 19.18
CA TRP A 247 -13.07 0.61 19.86
C TRP A 247 -12.66 0.49 21.33
N GLN A 248 -12.28 -0.70 21.81
CA GLN A 248 -11.98 -0.94 23.22
C GLN A 248 -10.89 0.00 23.79
N ALA A 249 -9.94 0.42 22.96
CA ALA A 249 -8.85 1.32 23.36
C ALA A 249 -9.22 2.81 23.31
N TYR A 250 -10.41 3.19 22.80
CA TYR A 250 -10.80 4.58 22.62
C TYR A 250 -11.30 5.17 23.95
N LYS A 251 -10.61 6.20 24.44
CA LYS A 251 -10.98 6.90 25.68
C LYS A 251 -12.35 7.61 25.58
N LYS A 252 -12.69 8.09 24.38
CA LYS A 252 -13.96 8.77 24.09
C LYS A 252 -14.38 8.44 22.66
N LEU A 253 -15.64 8.06 22.50
CA LEU A 253 -16.24 7.80 21.19
C LEU A 253 -16.91 9.06 20.64
N THR A 254 -16.88 9.20 19.33
CA THR A 254 -17.70 10.23 18.66
C THR A 254 -19.13 9.71 18.49
N PRO A 255 -20.14 10.59 18.36
CA PRO A 255 -21.53 10.17 18.13
C PRO A 255 -21.70 9.32 16.86
N ARG A 256 -20.78 9.44 15.89
CA ARG A 256 -20.75 8.60 14.69
C ARG A 256 -20.30 7.18 15.01
N MET A 257 -19.19 7.03 15.75
CA MET A 257 -18.65 5.73 16.17
C MET A 257 -19.63 4.95 17.05
N GLU A 258 -20.35 5.63 17.96
CA GLU A 258 -21.39 5.00 18.79
C GLU A 258 -22.51 4.34 17.96
N ARG A 259 -22.84 4.91 16.80
CA ARG A 259 -23.79 4.28 15.87
C ARG A 259 -23.18 3.05 15.19
N TYR A 260 -21.89 3.09 14.85
CA TYR A 260 -21.21 2.00 14.17
C TYR A 260 -20.94 0.80 15.08
N GLN A 261 -20.80 1.01 16.38
CA GLN A 261 -20.67 -0.07 17.37
C GLN A 261 -21.84 -1.05 17.38
N ARG A 262 -23.03 -0.61 16.96
CA ARG A 262 -24.24 -1.45 16.92
C ARG A 262 -24.27 -2.38 15.70
N LEU A 263 -23.34 -2.22 14.76
CA LEU A 263 -23.30 -2.96 13.51
C LEU A 263 -22.40 -4.19 13.64
N SER A 264 -22.80 -5.28 12.99
CA SER A 264 -21.94 -6.45 12.82
C SER A 264 -20.69 -6.12 11.98
N GLY A 265 -19.62 -6.91 12.12
CA GLY A 265 -18.40 -6.71 11.34
C GLY A 265 -18.60 -6.73 9.82
N ARG A 266 -19.55 -7.55 9.33
CA ARG A 266 -19.92 -7.59 7.90
C ARG A 266 -20.63 -6.33 7.45
N GLU A 267 -21.59 -5.84 8.25
CA GLU A 267 -22.31 -4.60 7.95
C GLU A 267 -21.37 -3.38 7.93
N ARG A 268 -20.40 -3.33 8.85
CA ARG A 268 -19.37 -2.26 8.84
C ARG A 268 -18.57 -2.26 7.55
N ARG A 269 -18.12 -3.43 7.08
CA ARG A 269 -17.39 -3.57 5.80
C ARG A 269 -18.24 -3.21 4.59
N LEU A 270 -19.47 -3.70 4.53
CA LEU A 270 -20.39 -3.38 3.42
C LEU A 270 -20.71 -1.88 3.37
N ARG A 271 -20.94 -1.25 4.53
CA ARG A 271 -21.10 0.20 4.61
C ARG A 271 -19.82 0.94 4.23
N ALA A 272 -18.65 0.43 4.59
CA ALA A 272 -17.38 1.05 4.23
C ALA A 272 -17.18 1.03 2.71
N LEU A 273 -17.42 -0.11 2.06
CA LEU A 273 -17.42 -0.23 0.60
C LEU A 273 -18.43 0.72 -0.06
N ALA A 274 -19.65 0.80 0.46
CA ALA A 274 -20.69 1.69 -0.06
C ALA A 274 -20.38 3.18 0.16
N CYS A 275 -19.64 3.51 1.22
CA CYS A 275 -19.21 4.88 1.53
C CYS A 275 -17.91 5.30 0.84
N THR A 276 -17.16 4.38 0.21
CA THR A 276 -15.93 4.72 -0.50
C THR A 276 -16.06 4.55 -2.01
N ILE A 277 -16.50 3.40 -2.52
CA ILE A 277 -16.44 3.07 -3.95
C ILE A 277 -17.31 4.03 -4.78
N PRO A 278 -18.62 4.23 -4.50
CA PRO A 278 -19.43 5.16 -5.27
C PRO A 278 -18.94 6.63 -5.16
N PRO A 279 -18.58 7.16 -3.97
CA PRO A 279 -18.01 8.49 -3.88
C PRO A 279 -16.70 8.67 -4.65
N ILE A 280 -15.80 7.69 -4.63
CA ILE A 280 -14.54 7.73 -5.41
C ILE A 280 -14.85 7.82 -6.91
N TRP A 281 -15.77 6.99 -7.40
CA TRP A 281 -16.18 7.00 -8.80
C TRP A 281 -16.78 8.35 -9.21
N VAL A 282 -17.74 8.85 -8.43
CA VAL A 282 -18.41 10.14 -8.71
C VAL A 282 -17.43 11.31 -8.64
N LEU A 283 -16.58 11.37 -7.62
CA LEU A 283 -15.60 12.45 -7.46
C LEU A 283 -14.53 12.41 -8.55
N ASN A 284 -14.18 11.22 -9.05
CA ASN A 284 -13.32 11.08 -10.21
C ASN A 284 -13.98 11.61 -11.49
N LEU A 285 -15.27 11.35 -11.72
CA LEU A 285 -15.99 11.96 -12.84
C LEU A 285 -16.01 13.49 -12.72
N VAL A 286 -16.28 14.03 -11.52
CA VAL A 286 -16.23 15.47 -11.25
C VAL A 286 -14.84 16.03 -11.54
N ARG A 287 -13.77 15.33 -11.14
CA ARG A 287 -12.38 15.71 -11.46
C ARG A 287 -12.18 15.79 -12.98
N ASN A 288 -12.60 14.78 -13.73
CA ASN A 288 -12.43 14.75 -15.19
C ASN A 288 -13.20 15.89 -15.88
N VAL A 289 -14.46 16.10 -15.48
CA VAL A 289 -15.30 17.21 -15.96
C VAL A 289 -14.64 18.56 -15.66
N ALA A 290 -14.13 18.75 -14.44
CA ALA A 290 -13.48 19.98 -14.02
C ALA A 290 -12.19 20.26 -14.81
N ILE A 291 -11.37 19.23 -15.08
CA ILE A 291 -10.16 19.37 -15.90
C ILE A 291 -10.54 19.77 -17.33
N ILE A 292 -11.53 19.09 -17.93
CA ILE A 292 -11.99 19.42 -19.28
C ILE A 292 -12.50 20.85 -19.37
N TRP A 293 -13.32 21.26 -18.41
CA TRP A 293 -13.85 22.61 -18.35
C TRP A 293 -12.75 23.65 -18.17
N LEU A 294 -11.81 23.44 -17.24
CA LEU A 294 -10.68 24.34 -17.01
C LEU A 294 -9.84 24.54 -18.27
N VAL A 295 -9.45 23.45 -18.94
CA VAL A 295 -8.57 23.52 -20.11
C VAL A 295 -9.26 24.18 -21.32
N ASN A 296 -10.58 24.04 -21.45
CA ASN A 296 -11.33 24.58 -22.61
C ASN A 296 -11.86 26.01 -22.41
N TYR A 297 -12.06 26.46 -21.17
CA TYR A 297 -12.65 27.77 -20.86
C TYR A 297 -11.73 28.71 -20.08
N THR A 298 -10.52 28.27 -19.74
CA THR A 298 -9.52 29.10 -19.05
C THR A 298 -8.15 28.92 -19.70
N ASP A 299 -7.21 29.82 -19.42
CA ASP A 299 -5.83 29.74 -19.91
C ASP A 299 -4.95 28.72 -19.12
N VAL A 300 -5.56 27.85 -18.31
CA VAL A 300 -4.85 26.85 -17.52
C VAL A 300 -4.45 25.68 -18.42
N SER A 301 -3.15 25.38 -18.49
CA SER A 301 -2.64 24.25 -19.27
C SER A 301 -3.12 22.90 -18.71
N PHE A 302 -3.20 21.89 -19.58
CA PHE A 302 -3.55 20.53 -19.17
C PHE A 302 -2.62 19.99 -18.08
N GLU A 303 -1.32 20.26 -18.16
CA GLU A 303 -0.33 19.86 -17.15
C GLU A 303 -0.66 20.44 -15.77
N VAL A 304 -1.04 21.73 -15.70
CA VAL A 304 -1.41 22.38 -14.45
C VAL A 304 -2.74 21.84 -13.90
N ALA A 305 -3.75 21.74 -14.76
CA ALA A 305 -5.08 21.26 -14.38
C ALA A 305 -5.05 19.79 -13.91
N HIS A 306 -4.39 18.91 -14.67
CA HIS A 306 -4.36 17.49 -14.37
C HIS A 306 -3.27 17.13 -13.34
N GLY A 307 -2.05 17.60 -13.56
CA GLY A 307 -0.84 17.21 -12.83
C GLY A 307 -0.77 17.76 -11.41
N TYR A 308 -1.24 18.99 -11.20
CA TYR A 308 -1.18 19.64 -9.88
C TYR A 308 -2.55 19.74 -9.22
N LEU A 309 -3.52 20.40 -9.87
CA LEU A 309 -4.84 20.63 -9.28
C LEU A 309 -5.62 19.32 -9.12
N GLY A 310 -5.67 18.51 -10.18
CA GLY A 310 -6.39 17.25 -10.19
C GLY A 310 -5.81 16.24 -9.18
N LYS A 311 -4.49 16.05 -9.14
CA LYS A 311 -3.84 15.15 -8.18
C LYS A 311 -3.97 15.67 -6.74
N GLY A 312 -3.77 16.97 -6.53
CA GLY A 312 -3.88 17.60 -5.20
C GLY A 312 -5.28 17.49 -4.59
N PHE A 313 -6.33 17.80 -5.37
CA PHE A 313 -7.71 17.66 -4.91
C PHE A 313 -8.07 16.19 -4.61
N SER A 314 -7.66 15.28 -5.48
CA SER A 314 -7.91 13.84 -5.29
C SER A 314 -7.23 13.32 -4.02
N PHE A 315 -6.03 13.79 -3.69
CA PHE A 315 -5.35 13.45 -2.44
C PHE A 315 -6.15 13.89 -1.19
N LEU A 316 -6.66 15.13 -1.17
CA LEU A 316 -7.46 15.62 -0.05
C LEU A 316 -8.76 14.82 0.12
N VAL A 317 -9.41 14.48 -0.99
CA VAL A 317 -10.60 13.62 -0.99
C VAL A 317 -10.28 12.24 -0.43
N LEU A 318 -9.20 11.60 -0.88
CA LEU A 318 -8.80 10.29 -0.39
C LEU A 318 -8.45 10.30 1.09
N LEU A 319 -7.80 11.36 1.58
CA LEU A 319 -7.55 11.56 3.00
C LEU A 319 -8.85 11.66 3.80
N ALA A 320 -9.81 12.47 3.33
CA ALA A 320 -11.11 12.60 3.99
C ALA A 320 -11.89 11.27 4.03
N LEU A 321 -11.87 10.51 2.92
CA LEU A 321 -12.49 9.19 2.86
C LEU A 321 -11.79 8.19 3.80
N ALA A 322 -10.45 8.21 3.86
CA ALA A 322 -9.69 7.37 4.78
C ALA A 322 -10.07 7.64 6.25
N MET A 323 -10.25 8.92 6.62
CA MET A 323 -10.72 9.28 7.97
C MET A 323 -12.12 8.74 8.28
N ILE A 324 -13.04 8.79 7.32
CA ILE A 324 -14.38 8.19 7.46
C ILE A 324 -14.27 6.67 7.64
N VAL A 325 -13.37 6.03 6.89
CA VAL A 325 -13.13 4.60 6.97
C VAL A 325 -12.55 4.20 8.32
N PHE A 326 -11.61 4.98 8.88
CA PHE A 326 -11.05 4.71 10.21
C PHE A 326 -12.10 4.79 11.32
N ASP A 327 -13.12 5.66 11.18
CA ASP A 327 -14.23 5.68 12.12
C ASP A 327 -15.11 4.42 12.02
N LEU A 328 -15.27 3.87 10.81
CA LEU A 328 -16.19 2.77 10.52
C LEU A 328 -15.55 1.37 10.71
N VAL A 329 -14.27 1.24 10.33
CA VAL A 329 -13.44 0.04 10.40
C VAL A 329 -12.09 0.42 11.04
N PRO A 330 -12.06 0.74 12.34
CA PRO A 330 -10.84 1.18 13.03
C PRO A 330 -9.75 0.10 13.07
N GLU A 331 -10.10 -1.17 12.82
CA GLU A 331 -9.13 -2.24 12.64
C GLU A 331 -8.05 -1.92 11.59
N ILE A 332 -8.42 -1.21 10.51
CA ILE A 332 -7.46 -0.77 9.49
C ILE A 332 -6.48 0.23 10.10
N TYR A 333 -6.97 1.20 10.88
CA TYR A 333 -6.12 2.18 11.55
C TYR A 333 -5.16 1.50 12.54
N ASP A 334 -5.64 0.53 13.32
CA ASP A 334 -4.82 -0.23 14.26
C ASP A 334 -3.72 -1.03 13.54
N ASP A 335 -4.05 -1.72 12.45
CA ASP A 335 -3.09 -2.50 11.65
C ASP A 335 -2.03 -1.58 11.00
N LEU A 336 -2.44 -0.41 10.47
CA LEU A 336 -1.53 0.63 9.96
C LEU A 336 -0.65 1.24 11.05
N LEU A 337 -1.21 1.50 12.22
CA LEU A 337 -0.47 2.08 13.35
C LEU A 337 0.52 1.07 13.92
N ASP A 338 0.19 -0.23 13.94
CA ASP A 338 1.13 -1.28 14.31
C ASP A 338 2.29 -1.37 13.31
N LEU A 339 2.03 -1.25 12.00
CA LEU A 339 3.09 -1.15 10.98
C LEU A 339 4.03 0.02 11.24
N TYR A 340 3.49 1.20 11.54
CA TYR A 340 4.30 2.37 11.89
C TYR A 340 5.08 2.15 13.20
N ARG A 341 4.46 1.55 14.22
CA ARG A 341 5.09 1.25 15.51
C ARG A 341 6.15 0.16 15.43
N MET A 342 6.08 -0.74 14.45
CA MET A 342 7.16 -1.70 14.19
C MET A 342 8.48 -0.99 13.82
N GLY A 343 8.42 0.26 13.34
CA GLY A 343 9.58 1.13 13.18
C GLY A 343 10.05 1.85 14.47
N ARG A 344 9.32 1.77 15.58
CA ARG A 344 9.67 2.45 16.85
C ARG A 344 10.36 1.53 17.87
N PRO A 345 11.18 2.11 18.79
CA PRO A 345 11.91 1.34 19.80
C PRO A 345 11.00 0.51 20.73
N ARG A 346 11.45 -0.69 21.07
CA ARG A 346 10.77 -1.72 21.88
C ARG A 346 10.52 -1.34 23.36
N GLY A 347 10.60 -0.06 23.72
CA GLY A 347 10.46 0.45 25.09
C GLY A 347 9.11 1.08 25.43
N GLU A 348 8.20 1.24 24.47
CA GLU A 348 6.91 1.95 24.70
C GLU A 348 5.66 1.15 24.33
N THR A 349 5.78 -0.06 23.79
CA THR A 349 4.62 -0.81 23.28
C THR A 349 4.21 -1.94 24.21
N GLY A 350 3.13 -1.69 24.96
CA GLY A 350 2.30 -2.74 25.54
C GLY A 350 1.87 -3.74 24.46
N GLN A 351 1.83 -5.01 24.87
CA GLN A 351 1.53 -6.20 24.07
C GLN A 351 0.60 -5.94 22.86
N GLY A 352 1.17 -5.94 21.66
CA GLY A 352 0.39 -6.07 20.43
C GLY A 352 -0.43 -7.37 20.48
N SER A 353 -1.68 -7.32 20.03
CA SER A 353 -2.60 -8.46 20.07
C SER A 353 -2.02 -9.63 19.28
N ARG A 354 -1.47 -10.60 20.02
CA ARG A 354 -1.05 -11.89 19.49
C ARG A 354 -2.30 -12.63 19.02
N VAL A 355 -2.28 -13.10 17.77
CA VAL A 355 -3.26 -14.07 17.30
C VAL A 355 -2.99 -15.37 18.06
N LYS A 356 -3.89 -15.74 18.97
CA LYS A 356 -3.86 -17.06 19.62
C LYS A 356 -4.25 -18.11 18.59
N GLY A 357 -3.27 -18.88 18.14
CA GLY A 357 -3.52 -20.16 17.47
C GLY A 357 -4.12 -21.16 18.46
N GLN A 358 -5.07 -21.93 17.96
CA GLN A 358 -5.97 -22.80 18.66
C GLN A 358 -5.36 -24.20 18.81
N GLY A 359 -5.30 -24.68 20.06
CA GLY A 359 -5.33 -26.09 20.47
C GLY A 359 -4.21 -27.02 20.01
N ASP A 360 -3.29 -27.33 20.93
CA ASP A 360 -2.77 -28.68 21.12
C ASP A 360 -2.84 -28.98 22.63
N ASP A 361 -4.00 -29.45 23.08
CA ASP A 361 -4.16 -30.16 24.36
C ASP A 361 -3.88 -31.64 24.10
N GLU A 362 -2.70 -32.13 24.46
CA GLU A 362 -2.54 -33.51 24.95
C GLU A 362 -1.66 -33.48 26.19
N GLY A 363 -2.23 -33.94 27.28
CA GLY A 363 -1.63 -33.90 28.61
C GLY A 363 -0.63 -35.01 28.87
N ALA A 364 0.20 -34.78 29.87
CA ALA A 364 0.76 -35.82 30.71
C ALA A 364 1.03 -35.24 32.09
N GLY A 365 0.04 -35.35 32.98
CA GLY A 365 0.28 -35.31 34.41
C GLY A 365 0.80 -36.67 34.87
N ALA A 366 1.94 -36.68 35.54
CA ALA A 366 2.34 -37.77 36.43
C ALA A 366 3.16 -37.17 37.58
N ALA A 367 2.61 -37.28 38.78
CA ALA A 367 3.29 -36.98 40.03
C ALA A 367 4.27 -38.10 40.37
N GLU A 368 5.44 -37.77 40.93
CA GLU A 368 6.07 -38.67 41.90
C GLU A 368 6.98 -37.93 42.89
N ASN A 369 6.92 -38.42 44.13
CA ASN A 369 7.54 -37.94 45.35
C ASN A 369 9.06 -38.19 45.41
N GLY A 370 9.76 -37.37 46.21
CA GLY A 370 10.64 -37.95 47.23
C GLY A 370 12.10 -37.47 47.32
N LYS A 371 12.38 -36.86 48.50
CA LYS A 371 13.59 -36.96 49.35
C LYS A 371 14.82 -36.05 49.11
N GLY A 372 15.16 -35.38 50.23
CA GLY A 372 16.52 -35.04 50.69
C GLY A 372 16.89 -33.58 50.47
N GLY A 373 17.22 -32.74 51.46
CA GLY A 373 17.57 -32.95 52.86
C GLY A 373 18.71 -31.99 53.24
N LYS A 374 18.47 -31.22 54.31
CA LYS A 374 19.42 -30.54 55.23
C LYS A 374 20.03 -29.16 54.90
N GLY A 375 19.79 -28.26 55.87
CA GLY A 375 20.77 -27.32 56.46
C GLY A 375 20.51 -25.86 56.09
N GLY A 376 20.23 -24.91 56.98
CA GLY A 376 20.14 -24.88 58.44
C GLY A 376 20.33 -23.42 58.93
N LYS A 377 19.63 -23.04 60.00
CA LYS A 377 19.87 -21.88 60.91
C LYS A 377 19.76 -20.47 60.28
N LYS A 378 19.27 -19.42 60.93
CA LYS A 378 18.93 -19.11 62.33
C LYS A 378 18.15 -17.76 62.33
N GLU A 379 17.26 -17.58 63.32
CA GLU A 379 17.04 -16.37 64.17
C GLU A 379 17.03 -14.96 63.52
N THR A 380 16.20 -13.96 63.83
CA THR A 380 15.23 -13.65 64.90
C THR A 380 14.70 -12.23 64.62
N GLY A 381 13.50 -11.88 65.12
CA GLY A 381 13.20 -10.52 65.60
C GLY A 381 12.31 -9.65 64.69
N LYS A 382 10.99 -9.57 64.95
CA LYS A 382 10.29 -8.52 65.73
C LYS A 382 10.06 -7.23 64.91
N LYS A 383 8.87 -7.05 64.31
CA LYS A 383 7.73 -6.22 64.79
C LYS A 383 8.14 -4.78 65.16
N ASP A 384 7.71 -3.78 64.36
CA ASP A 384 6.65 -2.82 64.71
C ASP A 384 6.59 -1.58 63.77
N GLY A 385 5.37 -1.14 63.46
CA GLY A 385 4.96 0.29 63.43
C GLY A 385 5.40 1.24 62.30
N LYS A 386 4.57 1.34 61.24
CA LYS A 386 3.83 2.55 60.73
C LYS A 386 4.26 3.99 61.19
N PRO A 387 3.81 5.09 60.51
CA PRO A 387 4.24 5.69 59.23
C PRO A 387 4.56 7.23 59.35
N ARG A 388 4.70 7.93 58.20
CA ARG A 388 4.88 9.40 57.95
C ARG A 388 6.35 9.86 58.02
N LYS A 389 6.87 10.67 57.09
CA LYS A 389 6.27 11.68 56.19
C LYS A 389 6.55 11.39 54.72
#